data_AF-A0A7S6RXI0-F1
#
_entry.id   AF-A0A7S6RXI0-F1
#
_cell.length_a   1.000
_cell.length_b   1.000
_cell.length_c   1.000
_cell.angle_alpha   90.00
_cell.angle_beta   90.00
_cell.angle_gamma   90.00
#
_symmetry.space_group_name_H-M   'P 1'
#
loop_
_entity.id
_entity.type
_entity.pdbx_description
1 polymer ?
#
loop_
_entity_poly.entity_id
_entity_poly.type
_entity_poly.pdbx_seq_one_letter_code
_entity_poly.pdbx_strand_id
1 'polypeptide(L)'
;MSRWMCVVSVLLLGGCGSDSRKAGVSAPASSSPTSMESPATPEERLFESLRSAAFQFSASVTGIESSLDEARGLAASSGVSEETKEALVDVIDYLDSAGSIVSELTDIVPSRSDLAVQFKNYEKKRESYALTAEDALADLQECRGLLSSIVESTPVGRASGVEHLLSVIEVNIQDVEGALRTLTEDLD
;
A
#
# COMPACT_ATOMS: atom_id res chain seq x y z
N MET A 1 44.47 1.39 -1.44
CA MET A 1 43.33 2.22 -1.86
C MET A 1 42.54 2.58 -0.62
N SER A 2 42.44 3.89 -0.34
CA SER A 2 42.07 4.48 0.95
C SER A 2 40.64 4.24 1.38
N ARG A 3 40.47 3.96 2.68
CA ARG A 3 39.21 4.05 3.43
C ARG A 3 39.07 5.49 3.91
N TRP A 4 37.95 6.16 3.66
CA TRP A 4 37.63 7.45 4.28
C TRP A 4 36.29 7.37 5.00
N MET A 5 36.35 7.66 6.30
CA MET A 5 35.26 7.79 7.25
C MET A 5 34.68 9.21 7.14
N CYS A 6 33.36 9.35 7.08
CA CYS A 6 32.71 10.64 7.31
C CYS A 6 32.33 10.78 8.78
N VAL A 7 32.92 11.79 9.41
CA VAL A 7 32.79 12.17 10.81
C VAL A 7 31.54 13.05 11.00
N VAL A 8 30.83 12.76 12.09
CA VAL A 8 29.70 13.50 12.67
C VAL A 8 30.07 14.96 12.97
N SER A 9 29.15 15.90 12.77
CA SER A 9 29.26 17.25 13.32
C SER A 9 27.91 17.71 13.89
N VAL A 10 27.85 17.70 15.22
CA VAL A 10 26.81 18.31 16.05
C VAL A 10 27.22 19.77 16.30
N LEU A 11 26.39 20.73 15.89
CA LEU A 11 26.55 22.14 16.22
C LEU A 11 25.64 22.49 17.42
N LEU A 12 26.25 22.48 18.61
CA LEU A 12 25.76 23.15 19.80
C LEU A 12 26.23 24.61 19.78
N LEU A 13 25.30 25.56 19.71
CA LEU A 13 25.56 26.96 20.05
C LEU A 13 24.78 27.30 21.32
N GLY A 14 25.47 27.20 22.45
CA GLY A 14 25.09 27.89 23.68
C GLY A 14 25.69 29.30 23.68
N GLY A 15 24.86 30.30 23.97
CA GLY A 15 25.27 31.67 24.23
C GLY A 15 24.56 32.17 25.50
N CYS A 16 25.35 32.52 26.51
CA CYS A 16 24.93 33.01 27.82
C CYS A 16 25.25 34.51 27.92
N GLY A 17 24.37 35.32 28.53
CA GLY A 17 24.64 36.74 28.81
C GLY A 17 23.55 37.42 29.64
N SER A 18 23.85 37.71 30.91
CA SER A 18 23.15 38.66 31.82
C SER A 18 23.69 40.09 31.55
N ASP A 19 23.02 41.24 31.76
CA ASP A 19 21.97 41.63 32.71
C ASP A 19 21.36 43.02 32.33
N SER A 20 20.12 43.26 32.81
CA SER A 20 19.47 44.54 33.17
C SER A 20 19.01 45.60 32.13
N ARG A 21 17.67 45.74 31.97
CA ARG A 21 16.88 46.97 32.27
C ARG A 21 15.35 46.76 32.09
N LYS A 22 14.60 47.33 33.05
CA LYS A 22 13.13 47.39 33.13
C LYS A 22 12.47 48.00 31.88
N ALA A 23 11.42 47.34 31.37
CA ALA A 23 10.25 47.98 30.76
C ALA A 23 9.07 47.01 30.91
N GLY A 24 7.98 47.48 31.53
CA GLY A 24 6.77 46.68 31.71
C GLY A 24 6.08 46.43 30.37
N VAL A 25 5.78 45.17 30.10
CA VAL A 25 4.73 44.75 29.16
C VAL A 25 4.12 43.50 29.77
N SER A 26 2.80 43.56 30.01
CA SER A 26 1.97 42.43 30.41
C SER A 26 2.26 41.25 29.49
N ALA A 27 2.83 40.18 30.03
CA ALA A 27 2.88 38.91 29.33
C ALA A 27 1.43 38.39 29.23
N PRO A 28 0.86 38.15 28.04
CA PRO A 28 -0.28 37.28 27.97
C PRO A 28 0.25 35.88 28.31
N ALA A 29 -0.26 35.31 29.40
CA ALA A 29 -0.17 33.87 29.61
C ALA A 29 -0.95 33.21 28.49
N SER A 30 -0.29 32.96 27.36
CA SER A 30 -0.81 32.14 26.29
C SER A 30 -0.60 30.68 26.68
N SER A 31 -1.34 30.23 27.69
CA SER A 31 -1.66 28.82 27.81
C SER A 31 -2.63 28.50 26.68
N SER A 32 -2.08 28.23 25.49
CA SER A 32 -2.82 27.53 24.46
C SER A 32 -3.37 26.26 25.12
N PRO A 33 -4.68 26.02 25.13
CA PRO A 33 -5.17 24.74 25.57
C PRO A 33 -4.54 23.72 24.62
N THR A 34 -3.67 22.87 25.13
CA THR A 34 -3.41 21.58 24.51
C THR A 34 -4.77 20.92 24.46
N SER A 35 -5.47 21.06 23.33
CA SER A 35 -6.66 20.27 23.07
C SER A 35 -6.20 18.83 23.21
N MET A 36 -6.55 18.21 24.33
CA MET A 36 -6.47 16.77 24.47
C MET A 36 -7.46 16.25 23.43
N GLU A 37 -6.93 15.89 22.27
CA GLU A 37 -7.68 15.18 21.25
C GLU A 37 -8.27 13.96 21.94
N SER A 38 -9.61 13.92 22.03
CA SER A 38 -10.27 12.78 22.65
C SER A 38 -9.89 11.54 21.86
N PRO A 39 -9.57 10.41 22.52
CA PRO A 39 -9.22 9.19 21.82
C PRO A 39 -10.36 8.83 20.84
N ALA A 40 -9.98 8.45 19.62
CA ALA A 40 -10.93 8.09 18.57
C ALA A 40 -11.88 6.99 19.08
N THR A 41 -13.16 7.14 18.77
CA THR A 41 -14.17 6.11 19.10
C THR A 41 -13.89 4.82 18.32
N PRO A 42 -14.30 3.64 18.82
CA PRO A 42 -14.17 2.39 18.07
C PRO A 42 -14.76 2.46 16.66
N GLU A 43 -15.89 3.15 16.50
CA GLU A 43 -16.55 3.40 15.22
C GLU A 43 -15.67 4.24 14.28
N GLU A 44 -15.02 5.29 14.79
CA GLU A 44 -14.09 6.11 14.00
C GLU A 44 -12.85 5.33 13.58
N ARG A 45 -12.31 4.48 14.47
CA ARG A 45 -11.17 3.61 14.16
C ARG A 45 -11.53 2.58 13.08
N LEU A 46 -12.69 1.95 13.18
CA LEU A 46 -13.17 1.01 12.15
C LEU A 46 -13.40 1.72 10.81
N PHE A 47 -14.04 2.90 10.83
CA PHE A 47 -14.24 3.69 9.63
C PHE A 47 -12.91 4.03 8.95
N GLU A 48 -11.93 4.47 9.72
CA GLU A 48 -10.61 4.85 9.19
C GLU A 48 -9.81 3.66 8.68
N SER A 49 -9.88 2.50 9.36
CA SER A 49 -9.31 1.24 8.87
C SER A 49 -9.90 0.85 7.51
N LEU A 50 -11.23 0.83 7.37
CA LEU A 50 -11.90 0.51 6.10
C LEU A 50 -11.56 1.52 5.00
N ARG A 51 -11.51 2.82 5.33
CA ARG A 51 -11.18 3.90 4.39
C ARG A 51 -9.73 3.79 3.89
N SER A 52 -8.79 3.53 4.80
CA SER A 52 -7.38 3.38 4.48
C SER A 52 -7.12 2.14 3.63
N ALA A 53 -7.78 1.02 3.96
CA ALA A 53 -7.70 -0.20 3.15
C ALA A 53 -8.28 0.02 1.74
N ALA A 54 -9.48 0.60 1.63
CA ALA A 54 -10.10 0.92 0.33
C ALA A 54 -9.23 1.84 -0.54
N PHE A 55 -8.57 2.83 0.07
CA PHE A 55 -7.64 3.70 -0.64
C PHE A 55 -6.45 2.92 -1.21
N GLN A 56 -5.87 2.00 -0.43
CA GLN A 56 -4.76 1.16 -0.89
C GLN A 56 -5.20 0.19 -2.00
N PHE A 57 -6.38 -0.43 -1.88
CA PHE A 57 -6.96 -1.23 -2.97
C PHE A 57 -7.15 -0.39 -4.24
N SER A 58 -7.64 0.85 -4.13
CA SER A 58 -7.83 1.72 -5.29
C SER A 58 -6.52 2.07 -6.01
N ALA A 59 -5.41 2.16 -5.28
CA ALA A 59 -4.09 2.36 -5.88
C ALA A 59 -3.65 1.12 -6.68
N SER A 60 -3.94 -0.07 -6.17
CA SER A 60 -3.60 -1.33 -6.84
C SER A 60 -4.45 -1.60 -8.09
N VAL A 61 -5.72 -1.20 -8.16
CA VAL A 61 -6.56 -1.41 -9.36
C VAL A 61 -5.88 -0.89 -10.64
N THR A 62 -5.35 0.33 -10.60
CA THR A 62 -4.69 0.93 -11.78
C THR A 62 -3.43 0.15 -12.17
N GLY A 63 -2.69 -0.36 -11.19
CA GLY A 63 -1.50 -1.18 -11.42
C GLY A 63 -1.85 -2.52 -12.08
N ILE A 64 -2.87 -3.21 -11.57
CA ILE A 64 -3.34 -4.50 -12.11
C ILE A 64 -3.89 -4.34 -13.53
N GLU A 65 -4.71 -3.32 -13.79
CA GLU A 65 -5.22 -3.05 -15.14
C GLU A 65 -4.08 -2.80 -16.14
N SER A 66 -3.10 -1.99 -15.76
CA SER A 66 -1.91 -1.74 -16.59
C SER A 66 -1.09 -3.01 -16.82
N SER A 67 -0.94 -3.85 -15.80
CA SER A 67 -0.23 -5.13 -15.90
C SER A 67 -0.94 -6.11 -16.83
N LEU A 68 -2.27 -6.14 -16.81
CA LEU A 68 -3.08 -7.00 -17.66
C LEU A 68 -2.99 -6.58 -19.15
N ASP A 69 -2.99 -5.29 -19.44
CA ASP A 69 -2.75 -4.78 -20.80
C ASP A 69 -1.32 -5.10 -21.28
N GLU A 70 -0.31 -4.95 -20.41
CA GLU A 70 1.07 -5.28 -20.72
C GLU A 70 1.26 -6.80 -20.98
N ALA A 71 0.70 -7.65 -20.12
CA ALA A 71 0.74 -9.11 -20.27
C ALA A 71 0.09 -9.56 -21.59
N ARG A 72 -1.07 -8.98 -21.95
CA ARG A 72 -1.72 -9.23 -23.26
C ARG A 72 -0.84 -8.80 -24.43
N GLY A 73 -0.19 -7.64 -24.33
CA GLY A 73 0.75 -7.15 -25.34
C GLY A 73 1.96 -8.07 -25.52
N LEU A 74 2.52 -8.58 -24.41
CA LEU A 74 3.62 -9.52 -24.42
C LEU A 74 3.22 -10.87 -25.03
N ALA A 75 2.06 -11.42 -24.64
CA ALA A 75 1.55 -12.69 -25.15
C ALA A 75 1.28 -12.64 -26.68
N ALA A 76 0.85 -11.47 -27.18
CA ALA A 76 0.62 -11.25 -28.61
C ALA A 76 1.91 -11.02 -29.43
N SER A 77 3.07 -10.86 -28.78
CA SER A 77 4.33 -10.56 -29.45
C SER A 77 4.87 -11.78 -30.21
N SER A 78 5.32 -11.56 -31.45
CA SER A 78 5.90 -12.61 -32.30
C SER A 78 7.29 -13.09 -31.85
N GLY A 79 7.92 -12.38 -30.90
CA GLY A 79 9.27 -12.68 -30.41
C GLY A 79 9.31 -13.62 -29.19
N VAL A 80 8.16 -14.04 -28.70
CA VAL A 80 8.01 -14.84 -27.47
C VAL A 80 7.80 -16.31 -27.82
N SER A 81 8.43 -17.23 -27.07
CA SER A 81 8.24 -18.67 -27.26
C SER A 81 6.81 -19.07 -26.91
N GLU A 82 6.34 -20.21 -27.42
CA GLU A 82 4.98 -20.66 -27.14
C GLU A 82 4.76 -20.97 -25.65
N GLU A 83 5.76 -21.60 -25.01
CA GLU A 83 5.75 -21.85 -23.56
C GLU A 83 5.63 -20.56 -22.74
N THR A 84 6.36 -19.49 -23.12
CA THR A 84 6.23 -18.20 -22.44
C THR A 84 4.88 -17.56 -22.71
N LYS A 85 4.26 -17.75 -23.89
CA LYS A 85 2.90 -17.25 -24.13
C LYS A 85 1.87 -17.97 -23.28
N GLU A 86 1.96 -19.30 -23.14
CA GLU A 86 1.08 -20.07 -22.25
C GLU A 86 1.19 -19.57 -20.81
N ALA A 87 2.42 -19.40 -20.30
CA ALA A 87 2.64 -18.83 -18.97
C ALA A 87 2.09 -17.39 -18.85
N LEU A 88 2.17 -16.57 -19.90
CA LEU A 88 1.58 -15.22 -19.90
C LEU A 88 0.04 -15.26 -19.96
N VAL A 89 -0.57 -16.28 -20.57
CA VAL A 89 -2.03 -16.48 -20.52
C VAL A 89 -2.46 -16.79 -19.10
N ASP A 90 -1.75 -17.67 -18.39
CA ASP A 90 -2.02 -17.94 -16.98
C ASP A 90 -1.86 -16.68 -16.11
N VAL A 91 -0.83 -15.86 -16.36
CA VAL A 91 -0.66 -14.55 -15.70
C VAL A 91 -1.86 -13.63 -15.97
N ILE A 92 -2.38 -13.59 -17.20
CA ILE A 92 -3.55 -12.75 -17.54
C ILE A 92 -4.78 -13.21 -16.74
N ASP A 93 -5.00 -14.52 -16.62
CA ASP A 93 -6.15 -15.07 -15.89
C ASP A 93 -6.07 -14.75 -14.39
N TYR A 94 -4.88 -14.88 -13.78
CA TYR A 94 -4.67 -14.48 -12.38
C TYR A 94 -4.83 -12.96 -12.19
N LEU A 95 -4.36 -12.13 -13.14
CA LEU A 95 -4.56 -10.67 -13.06
C LEU A 95 -6.00 -10.25 -13.21
N ASP A 96 -6.78 -10.92 -14.07
CA ASP A 96 -8.22 -10.65 -14.23
C ASP A 96 -8.97 -11.01 -12.95
N SER A 97 -8.65 -12.16 -12.34
CA SER A 97 -9.19 -12.60 -11.04
C SER A 97 -8.85 -11.61 -9.93
N ALA A 98 -7.55 -11.33 -9.71
CA ALA A 98 -7.10 -10.38 -8.69
C ALA A 98 -7.68 -8.97 -8.91
N GLY A 99 -7.74 -8.50 -10.16
CA GLY A 99 -8.30 -7.21 -10.51
C GLY A 99 -9.78 -7.11 -10.17
N SER A 100 -10.57 -8.15 -10.47
CA SER A 100 -11.98 -8.22 -10.09
C SER A 100 -12.15 -8.13 -8.57
N ILE A 101 -11.39 -8.92 -7.81
CA ILE A 101 -11.47 -8.96 -6.35
C ILE A 101 -11.08 -7.61 -5.74
N VAL A 102 -9.94 -7.05 -6.14
CA VAL A 102 -9.45 -5.76 -5.62
C VAL A 102 -10.41 -4.63 -5.96
N SER A 103 -11.03 -4.64 -7.15
CA SER A 103 -12.05 -3.67 -7.55
C SER A 103 -13.26 -3.68 -6.61
N GLU A 104 -13.79 -4.86 -6.27
CA GLU A 104 -14.89 -5.00 -5.31
C GLU A 104 -14.51 -4.46 -3.92
N LEU A 105 -13.25 -4.63 -3.52
CA LEU A 105 -12.74 -4.16 -2.23
C LEU A 105 -12.56 -2.64 -2.16
N THR A 106 -12.66 -1.90 -3.27
CA THR A 106 -12.61 -0.43 -3.25
C THR A 106 -13.88 0.21 -2.68
N ASP A 107 -15.01 -0.50 -2.71
CA ASP A 107 -16.33 0.00 -2.31
C ASP A 107 -16.74 -0.40 -0.87
N ILE A 108 -15.78 -0.87 -0.06
CA ILE A 108 -16.06 -1.42 1.29
C ILE A 108 -16.40 -0.36 2.35
N VAL A 109 -16.21 0.93 2.04
CA VAL A 109 -16.34 2.03 3.02
C VAL A 109 -17.81 2.44 3.19
N PRO A 110 -18.44 2.18 4.35
CA PRO A 110 -19.80 2.62 4.60
C PRO A 110 -19.86 4.13 4.90
N SER A 111 -21.07 4.70 4.87
CA SER A 111 -21.27 6.02 5.48
C SER A 111 -21.08 5.95 7.00
N ARG A 112 -20.63 7.04 7.63
CA ARG A 112 -20.46 7.11 9.09
C ARG A 112 -21.75 6.81 9.86
N SER A 113 -22.90 7.26 9.37
CA SER A 113 -24.20 6.98 9.98
C SER A 113 -24.57 5.50 9.93
N ASP A 114 -24.28 4.84 8.80
CA ASP A 114 -24.59 3.41 8.65
C ASP A 114 -23.66 2.55 9.50
N LEU A 115 -22.37 2.91 9.57
CA LEU A 115 -21.40 2.25 10.44
C LEU A 115 -21.81 2.37 11.92
N ALA A 116 -22.27 3.55 12.37
CA ALA A 116 -22.72 3.72 13.74
C ALA A 116 -23.93 2.84 14.10
N VAL A 117 -24.84 2.61 13.16
CA VAL A 117 -26.01 1.73 13.36
C VAL A 117 -25.65 0.26 13.27
N GLN A 118 -24.72 -0.10 12.37
CA GLN A 118 -24.37 -1.47 12.02
C GLN A 118 -22.96 -1.87 12.44
N PHE A 119 -22.40 -1.25 13.48
CA PHE A 119 -20.99 -1.42 13.88
C PHE A 119 -20.55 -2.88 13.96
N LYS A 120 -21.30 -3.73 14.68
CA LYS A 120 -21.01 -5.16 14.82
C LYS A 120 -21.09 -5.96 13.52
N ASN A 121 -21.88 -5.49 12.54
CA ASN A 121 -21.91 -6.09 11.21
C ASN A 121 -20.64 -5.72 10.44
N TYR A 122 -20.23 -4.45 10.48
CA TYR A 122 -19.02 -3.99 9.79
C TYR A 122 -17.73 -4.53 10.41
N GLU A 123 -17.67 -4.78 11.72
CA GLU A 123 -16.55 -5.51 12.34
C GLU A 123 -16.40 -6.92 11.74
N LYS A 124 -17.50 -7.66 11.55
CA LYS A 124 -17.47 -8.99 10.90
C LYS A 124 -17.14 -8.91 9.42
N LYS A 125 -17.70 -7.92 8.72
CA LYS A 125 -17.39 -7.69 7.30
C LYS A 125 -15.91 -7.38 7.09
N ARG A 126 -15.28 -6.64 8.00
CA ARG A 126 -13.83 -6.38 7.96
C ARG A 126 -13.01 -7.67 7.88
N GLU A 127 -13.37 -8.68 8.68
CA GLU A 127 -12.72 -10.01 8.62
C GLU A 127 -12.96 -10.69 7.26
N SER A 128 -14.19 -10.61 6.73
CA SER A 128 -14.50 -11.16 5.40
C SER A 128 -13.74 -10.44 4.28
N TYR A 129 -13.55 -9.13 4.37
CA TYR A 129 -12.77 -8.34 3.42
C TYR A 129 -11.29 -8.72 3.47
N ALA A 130 -10.77 -9.02 4.67
CA ALA A 130 -9.39 -9.51 4.82
C ALA A 130 -9.20 -10.86 4.10
N LEU A 131 -10.11 -11.82 4.30
CA LEU A 131 -10.06 -13.11 3.57
C LEU A 131 -10.16 -12.93 2.05
N THR A 132 -11.02 -12.01 1.60
CA THR A 132 -11.17 -11.70 0.18
C THR A 132 -9.87 -11.07 -0.38
N ALA A 133 -9.20 -10.21 0.40
CA ALA A 133 -7.92 -9.64 0.02
C ALA A 133 -6.78 -10.67 0.01
N GLU A 134 -6.83 -11.70 0.86
CA GLU A 134 -5.90 -12.83 0.83
C GLU A 134 -6.01 -13.63 -0.48
N ASP A 135 -7.23 -13.81 -0.99
CA ASP A 135 -7.45 -14.47 -2.29
C ASP A 135 -6.80 -13.67 -3.44
N ALA A 136 -7.01 -12.35 -3.50
CA ALA A 136 -6.34 -11.50 -4.49
C ALA A 136 -4.81 -11.52 -4.35
N LEU A 137 -4.31 -11.54 -3.11
CA LEU A 137 -2.88 -11.61 -2.84
C LEU A 137 -2.28 -12.93 -3.32
N ALA A 138 -3.00 -14.05 -3.16
CA ALA A 138 -2.58 -15.35 -3.66
C ALA A 138 -2.43 -15.34 -5.19
N ASP A 139 -3.42 -14.81 -5.92
CA ASP A 139 -3.38 -14.68 -7.38
C ASP A 139 -2.21 -13.80 -7.85
N LEU A 140 -1.94 -12.68 -7.17
CA LEU A 140 -0.79 -11.83 -7.47
C LEU A 140 0.55 -12.52 -7.17
N GLN A 141 0.61 -13.39 -6.14
CA GLN A 141 1.81 -14.18 -5.84
C GLN A 141 2.06 -15.26 -6.90
N GLU A 142 1.01 -15.88 -7.45
CA GLU A 142 1.13 -16.79 -8.59
C GLU A 142 1.63 -16.05 -9.84
N CYS A 143 1.11 -14.85 -10.13
CA CYS A 143 1.64 -13.98 -11.19
C CYS A 143 3.14 -13.73 -11.02
N ARG A 144 3.56 -13.33 -9.81
CA ARG A 144 4.98 -13.08 -9.49
C ARG A 144 5.82 -14.33 -9.73
N GLY A 145 5.34 -15.52 -9.34
CA GLY A 145 6.03 -16.79 -9.53
C GLY A 145 6.25 -17.13 -11.01
N LEU A 146 5.20 -17.03 -11.82
CA LEU A 146 5.26 -17.28 -13.27
C LEU A 146 6.21 -16.29 -13.97
N LEU A 147 6.05 -14.99 -13.69
CA LEU A 147 6.89 -13.95 -14.29
C LEU A 147 8.37 -14.10 -13.89
N SER A 148 8.65 -14.44 -12.63
CA SER A 148 10.02 -14.72 -12.18
C SER A 148 10.62 -15.90 -12.94
N SER A 149 9.84 -16.98 -13.13
CA SER A 149 10.28 -18.15 -13.89
C SER A 149 10.58 -17.82 -15.35
N ILE A 150 9.77 -16.97 -15.99
CA ILE A 150 10.02 -16.48 -17.36
C ILE A 150 11.32 -15.67 -17.41
N VAL A 151 11.54 -14.75 -16.47
CA VAL A 151 12.77 -13.94 -16.40
C VAL A 151 14.01 -14.82 -16.23
N GLU A 152 13.95 -15.82 -15.34
CA GLU A 152 15.08 -16.73 -15.08
C GLU A 152 15.41 -17.65 -16.26
N SER A 153 14.39 -18.05 -17.02
CA SER A 153 14.55 -18.92 -18.20
C SER A 153 14.91 -18.16 -19.48
N THR A 154 14.80 -16.82 -19.48
CA THR A 154 15.07 -15.97 -20.64
C THR A 154 16.51 -15.42 -20.61
N PRO A 155 17.24 -15.42 -21.74
CA PRO A 155 18.56 -14.80 -21.80
C PRO A 155 18.56 -13.32 -21.38
N VAL A 156 19.54 -12.93 -20.57
CA VAL A 156 19.69 -11.57 -20.01
C VAL A 156 19.51 -10.49 -21.09
N GLY A 157 18.65 -9.52 -20.80
CA GLY A 157 18.35 -8.39 -21.69
C GLY A 157 17.33 -8.69 -22.80
N ARG A 158 16.73 -9.89 -22.84
CA ARG A 158 15.58 -10.21 -23.70
C ARG A 158 14.25 -10.27 -22.96
N ALA A 159 14.27 -10.17 -21.64
CA ALA A 159 13.09 -10.24 -20.78
C ALA A 159 12.57 -8.86 -20.31
N SER A 160 13.04 -7.74 -20.87
CA SER A 160 12.82 -6.41 -20.27
C SER A 160 11.35 -6.03 -20.06
N GLY A 161 10.43 -6.49 -20.92
CA GLY A 161 9.00 -6.31 -20.71
C GLY A 161 8.44 -7.17 -19.57
N VAL A 162 8.90 -8.42 -19.45
CA VAL A 162 8.51 -9.30 -18.35
C VAL A 162 9.10 -8.82 -17.01
N GLU A 163 10.33 -8.30 -17.02
CA GLU A 163 10.96 -7.68 -15.85
C GLU A 163 10.19 -6.44 -15.37
N HIS A 164 9.73 -5.60 -16.30
CA HIS A 164 8.89 -4.45 -15.98
C HIS A 164 7.54 -4.89 -15.39
N LEU A 165 6.86 -5.83 -16.05
CA LEU A 165 5.61 -6.40 -15.56
C LEU A 165 5.76 -6.98 -14.15
N LEU A 166 6.82 -7.78 -13.90
CA LEU A 166 7.14 -8.33 -12.59
C LEU A 166 7.30 -7.22 -11.52
N SER A 167 8.04 -6.16 -11.83
CA SER A 167 8.21 -5.02 -10.91
C SER A 167 6.87 -4.36 -10.58
N VAL A 168 5.94 -4.24 -11.52
CA VAL A 168 4.62 -3.67 -11.26
C VAL A 168 3.78 -4.61 -10.38
N ILE A 169 3.84 -5.91 -10.61
CA ILE A 169 3.15 -6.91 -9.75
C ILE A 169 3.67 -6.84 -8.32
N GLU A 170 4.98 -6.69 -8.10
CA GLU A 170 5.54 -6.55 -6.76
C GLU A 170 5.04 -5.31 -6.01
N VAL A 171 4.80 -4.20 -6.70
CA VAL A 171 4.18 -3.01 -6.10
C VAL A 171 2.73 -3.28 -5.72
N ASN A 172 1.96 -3.93 -6.60
CA ASN A 172 0.57 -4.30 -6.30
C ASN A 172 0.46 -5.26 -5.11
N ILE A 173 1.38 -6.22 -5.00
CA ILE A 173 1.48 -7.10 -3.83
C ILE A 173 1.67 -6.26 -2.55
N GLN A 174 2.57 -5.28 -2.57
CA GLN A 174 2.82 -4.43 -1.40
C GLN A 174 1.59 -3.60 -1.00
N ASP A 175 0.85 -3.07 -1.98
CA ASP A 175 -0.37 -2.29 -1.75
C ASP A 175 -1.48 -3.18 -1.14
N VAL A 176 -1.69 -4.38 -1.68
CA VAL A 176 -2.66 -5.34 -1.15
C VAL A 176 -2.26 -5.85 0.24
N GLU A 177 -0.98 -6.13 0.48
CA GLU A 177 -0.46 -6.49 1.81
C GLU A 177 -0.65 -5.36 2.84
N GLY A 178 -0.46 -4.10 2.42
CA GLY A 178 -0.71 -2.92 3.26
C GLY A 178 -2.17 -2.78 3.64
N ALA A 179 -3.07 -2.98 2.67
CA ALA A 179 -4.51 -2.94 2.89
C ALA A 179 -4.95 -4.08 3.83
N LEU A 180 -4.45 -5.30 3.61
CA LEU A 180 -4.71 -6.45 4.46
C LEU A 180 -4.25 -6.20 5.90
N ARG A 181 -3.02 -5.69 6.10
CA ARG A 181 -2.51 -5.32 7.42
C ARG A 181 -3.45 -4.35 8.13
N THR A 182 -3.93 -3.34 7.41
CA THR A 182 -4.87 -2.33 7.93
C THR A 182 -6.21 -2.94 8.35
N LEU A 183 -6.70 -3.96 7.65
CA LEU A 183 -7.94 -4.67 7.99
C LEU A 183 -7.77 -5.59 9.21
N THR A 184 -6.59 -6.21 9.35
CA THR A 184 -6.30 -7.19 10.41
C THR A 184 -5.75 -6.58 11.71
N GLU A 185 -5.37 -5.30 11.70
CA GLU A 185 -4.85 -4.62 12.90
C GLU A 185 -5.93 -4.53 13.99
N ASP A 186 -5.50 -4.77 15.24
CA ASP A 186 -6.36 -4.65 16.41
C ASP A 186 -6.79 -3.19 16.60
N LEU A 187 -8.09 -2.95 16.79
CA LEU A 187 -8.67 -1.61 16.95
C LEU A 187 -8.89 -1.25 18.42
N ASP A 188 -7.99 -1.69 19.30
CA ASP A 188 -8.06 -1.56 20.78
C ASP A 188 -7.96 -0.12 21.29
#